data_AF-A0A4Y3K7U8-F1
#
_entry.id   AF-A0A4Y3K7U8-F1
#
_cell.length_a   1.000
_cell.length_b   1.000
_cell.length_c   1.000
_cell.angle_alpha   90.00
_cell.angle_beta   90.00
_cell.angle_gamma   90.00
#
_symmetry.space_group_name_H-M   'P 1'
#
loop_
_entity.id
_entity.type
_entity.pdbx_description
1 polymer ?
#
loop_
_entity_poly.entity_id
_entity_poly.type
_entity_poly.pdbx_seq_one_letter_code
_entity_poly.pdbx_strand_id
1 'polypeptide(L)'
;MSDDVELQPAAVGAMAVRFRASGMELGRVRDAHAAATAEAVVPVARAHERAVHRWTEGLRVAAAALVEVGTELDACVRATTDGDERTAATFRGVQP
;
A
#
# COMPACT_ATOMS: atom_id res chain seq x y z
N MET A 1 16.99 7.68 21.94
CA MET A 1 16.85 6.22 22.12
C MET A 1 15.58 5.85 21.40
N SER A 2 15.70 5.30 20.19
CA SER A 2 14.55 4.74 19.48
C SER A 2 14.32 3.38 20.12
N ASP A 3 13.16 3.17 20.74
CA ASP A 3 12.73 1.83 21.11
C ASP A 3 12.51 1.08 19.80
N ASP A 4 13.50 0.26 19.41
CA ASP A 4 13.38 -0.62 18.25
C ASP A 4 12.27 -1.63 18.57
N VAL A 5 11.07 -1.33 18.07
CA VAL A 5 9.95 -2.26 18.11
C VAL A 5 10.31 -3.43 17.20
N GLU A 6 10.73 -4.55 17.78
CA GLU A 6 10.85 -5.82 17.04
C GLU A 6 9.46 -6.26 16.57
N LEU A 7 9.12 -5.85 15.35
CA LEU A 7 7.89 -6.31 14.69
C LEU A 7 8.15 -7.68 14.08
N GLN A 8 7.33 -8.66 14.47
CA GLN A 8 7.38 -10.00 13.88
C GLN A 8 7.12 -9.92 12.36
N PRO A 9 7.90 -10.62 11.51
CA PRO A 9 7.74 -10.60 10.06
C PRO A 9 6.31 -10.92 9.59
N ALA A 10 5.60 -11.80 10.31
CA ALA A 10 4.20 -12.12 10.05
C ALA A 10 3.26 -10.91 10.25
N ALA A 11 3.49 -10.10 11.29
CA ALA A 11 2.72 -8.89 11.54
C ALA A 11 2.96 -7.82 10.47
N VAL A 12 4.23 -7.65 10.04
CA VAL A 12 4.62 -6.76 8.94
C VAL A 12 4.00 -7.20 7.61
N GLY A 13 4.03 -8.50 7.30
CA GLY A 13 3.35 -9.05 6.12
C GLY A 13 1.84 -8.83 6.15
N ALA A 14 1.20 -8.99 7.30
CA ALA A 14 -0.22 -8.68 7.46
C ALA A 14 -0.53 -7.19 7.29
N MET A 15 0.39 -6.27 7.64
CA MET A 15 0.26 -4.85 7.32
C MET A 15 0.35 -4.61 5.81
N ALA A 16 1.31 -5.23 5.12
CA ALA A 16 1.47 -5.11 3.68
C ALA A 16 0.23 -5.52 2.88
N VAL A 17 -0.42 -6.62 3.29
CA VAL A 17 -1.69 -7.07 2.70
C VAL A 17 -2.81 -6.05 2.92
N ARG A 18 -2.94 -5.53 4.14
CA ARG A 18 -3.98 -4.53 4.48
C ARG A 18 -3.80 -3.24 3.70
N PHE A 19 -2.58 -2.72 3.58
CA PHE A 19 -2.31 -1.51 2.81
C PHE A 19 -2.69 -1.67 1.33
N ARG A 20 -2.33 -2.78 0.70
CA ARG A 20 -2.75 -3.06 -0.68
C ARG A 20 -4.26 -3.18 -0.84
N ALA A 21 -4.93 -3.86 0.10
CA ALA A 21 -6.39 -3.97 0.09
C ALA A 21 -7.06 -2.59 0.15
N SER A 22 -6.60 -1.71 1.05
CA SER A 22 -7.09 -0.34 1.14
C SER A 22 -6.81 0.48 -0.12
N GLY A 23 -5.64 0.33 -0.74
CA GLY A 23 -5.31 1.00 -2.01
C GLY A 23 -6.24 0.57 -3.16
N MET A 24 -6.53 -0.73 -3.27
CA MET A 24 -7.49 -1.24 -4.25
C MET A 24 -8.90 -0.69 -4.01
N GLU A 25 -9.34 -0.61 -2.75
CA GLU A 25 -10.67 -0.08 -2.42
C GLU A 25 -10.80 1.41 -2.76
N LEU A 26 -9.78 2.22 -2.46
CA LEU A 26 -9.75 3.62 -2.88
C LEU A 26 -9.77 3.76 -4.42
N GLY A 27 -9.12 2.84 -5.13
CA GLY A 27 -9.20 2.76 -6.59
C GLY A 27 -10.63 2.52 -7.10
N ARG A 28 -11.37 1.60 -6.46
CA ARG A 28 -12.79 1.34 -6.80
C ARG A 28 -13.67 2.56 -6.54
N VAL A 29 -13.48 3.23 -5.40
CA VAL A 29 -14.22 4.46 -5.05
C VAL A 29 -13.94 5.57 -6.07
N ARG A 30 -12.69 5.72 -6.50
CA ARG A 30 -12.30 6.65 -7.56
C ARG A 30 -13.03 6.34 -8.87
N ASP A 31 -13.05 5.07 -9.28
CA ASP A 31 -13.67 4.66 -10.55
C ASP A 31 -15.18 4.84 -10.52
N ALA A 32 -15.84 4.50 -9.40
CA ALA A 32 -17.27 4.75 -9.20
C ALA A 32 -17.60 6.25 -9.23
N HIS A 33 -16.76 7.09 -8.62
CA HIS A 33 -16.94 8.54 -8.67
C HIS A 33 -16.78 9.08 -10.09
N ALA A 34 -15.73 8.66 -10.81
CA ALA A 34 -15.50 9.06 -12.19
C ALA A 34 -16.68 8.68 -13.11
N ALA A 35 -17.22 7.46 -12.97
CA ALA A 35 -18.40 7.00 -13.71
C ALA A 35 -19.63 7.86 -13.39
N ALA A 36 -19.93 8.08 -12.11
CA ALA A 36 -21.07 8.92 -11.69
C ALA A 36 -20.96 10.37 -12.22
N THR A 37 -19.74 10.91 -12.31
CA THR A 37 -19.53 12.27 -12.84
C THR A 37 -19.64 12.35 -14.37
N ALA A 38 -19.37 11.25 -15.08
CA ALA A 38 -19.55 11.18 -16.53
C ALA A 38 -21.04 11.14 -16.94
N GLU A 39 -21.90 10.60 -16.08
CA GLU A 39 -23.36 10.53 -16.27
C GLU A 39 -24.07 11.86 -15.94
N ALA A 40 -23.39 12.83 -15.35
CA ALA A 40 -23.97 14.12 -15.00
C ALA A 40 -24.15 15.01 -16.26
N VAL A 41 -25.29 14.90 -16.94
CA VAL A 41 -25.65 15.67 -18.17
C VAL A 41 -26.19 17.08 -17.86
N VAL A 42 -25.64 17.76 -16.85
CA VAL A 42 -26.05 19.14 -16.51
C VAL A 42 -24.85 20.06 -16.74
N PRO A 43 -24.99 21.30 -17.23
CA PRO A 43 -23.89 22.26 -17.26
C PRO A 43 -23.39 22.51 -15.85
N VAL A 44 -22.42 21.72 -15.43
CA VAL A 44 -21.86 21.81 -14.10
C VAL A 44 -21.00 23.06 -14.07
N ALA A 45 -21.21 23.93 -13.07
CA ALA A 45 -20.35 25.08 -12.88
C ALA A 45 -18.88 24.62 -12.82
N ARG A 46 -17.96 25.26 -13.57
CA ARG A 46 -16.52 24.93 -13.62
C ARG A 46 -15.86 24.69 -12.25
N ALA A 47 -16.43 25.23 -11.17
CA ALA A 47 -16.00 24.97 -9.81
C ALA A 47 -16.17 23.50 -9.38
N HIS A 48 -17.28 22.86 -9.75
CA HIS A 48 -17.55 21.46 -9.45
C HIS A 48 -16.70 20.52 -10.32
N GLU A 49 -16.50 20.81 -11.61
CA GLU A 49 -15.55 20.04 -12.45
C GLU A 49 -14.14 20.02 -11.82
N ARG A 50 -13.66 21.17 -11.34
CA ARG A 50 -12.37 21.25 -10.63
C ARG A 50 -12.38 20.49 -9.31
N ALA A 51 -13.50 20.49 -8.58
CA ALA A 51 -13.62 19.77 -7.32
C ALA A 51 -13.58 18.24 -7.56
N VAL A 52 -14.36 17.75 -8.52
CA VAL A 52 -14.36 16.36 -8.97
C VAL A 52 -12.98 15.91 -9.42
N HIS A 53 -12.33 16.70 -10.29
CA HIS A 53 -11.00 16.36 -10.77
C HIS A 53 -9.99 16.25 -9.62
N ARG A 54 -9.98 17.22 -8.71
CA ARG A 54 -9.07 17.24 -7.56
C ARG A 54 -9.31 16.07 -6.61
N TRP A 55 -10.56 15.71 -6.39
CA TRP A 55 -10.95 14.56 -5.57
C TRP A 55 -10.47 13.24 -6.19
N THR A 56 -10.79 13.00 -7.46
CA THR A 56 -10.38 11.81 -8.21
C THR A 56 -8.87 11.64 -8.22
N GLU A 57 -8.14 12.73 -8.43
CA GLU A 57 -6.68 12.71 -8.42
C GLU A 57 -6.11 12.45 -7.02
N GLY A 58 -6.71 13.04 -5.97
CA GLY A 58 -6.33 12.76 -4.59
C GLY A 58 -6.49 11.28 -4.22
N LEU A 59 -7.59 10.64 -4.64
CA LEU A 59 -7.81 9.21 -4.45
C LEU A 59 -6.78 8.36 -5.20
N ARG A 60 -6.41 8.76 -6.42
CA ARG A 60 -5.38 8.07 -7.21
C ARG A 60 -4.02 8.09 -6.49
N VAL A 61 -3.61 9.24 -5.97
CA VAL A 61 -2.35 9.39 -5.24
C VAL A 61 -2.37 8.56 -3.95
N ALA A 62 -3.46 8.64 -3.17
CA ALA A 62 -3.59 7.88 -1.94
C ALA A 62 -3.56 6.36 -2.19
N ALA A 63 -4.26 5.88 -3.21
CA ALA A 63 -4.26 4.47 -3.59
C ALA A 63 -2.86 3.97 -3.98
N ALA A 64 -2.12 4.76 -4.76
CA ALA A 64 -0.75 4.41 -5.18
C ALA A 64 0.20 4.33 -3.97
N ALA A 65 0.16 5.32 -3.07
CA ALA A 65 1.00 5.35 -1.87
C ALA A 65 0.76 4.13 -0.96
N LEU A 66 -0.49 3.69 -0.80
CA LEU A 66 -0.80 2.50 0.00
C LEU A 66 -0.25 1.21 -0.64
N VAL A 67 -0.28 1.10 -1.96
CA VAL A 67 0.30 -0.05 -2.68
C VAL A 67 1.82 -0.04 -2.58
N GLU A 68 2.45 1.13 -2.69
CA GLU A 68 3.89 1.32 -2.55
C GLU A 68 4.37 0.90 -1.16
N VAL A 69 3.76 1.41 -0.09
CA VAL A 69 4.05 1.01 1.29
C VAL A 69 3.89 -0.50 1.47
N GLY A 70 2.83 -1.09 0.92
CA GLY A 70 2.66 -2.54 0.97
C GLY A 70 3.80 -3.31 0.28
N THR A 71 4.33 -2.78 -0.81
CA THR A 71 5.46 -3.38 -1.55
C THR A 71 6.78 -3.26 -0.77
N GLU A 72 7.01 -2.13 -0.13
CA GLU A 72 8.18 -1.90 0.72
C GLU A 72 8.17 -2.82 1.94
N LEU A 73 7.01 -2.98 2.59
CA LEU A 73 6.86 -3.90 3.72
C LEU A 73 7.08 -5.37 3.31
N ASP A 74 6.60 -5.80 2.14
CA ASP A 74 6.91 -7.12 1.59
C ASP A 74 8.42 -7.31 1.35
N ALA A 75 9.11 -6.27 0.86
CA ALA A 75 10.56 -6.31 0.65
C ALA A 75 11.31 -6.40 1.98
N CYS A 76 10.85 -5.70 3.02
CA CYS A 76 11.39 -5.79 4.36
C CYS A 76 11.28 -7.22 4.92
N VAL A 77 10.08 -7.83 4.85
CA VAL A 77 9.85 -9.21 5.32
C VAL A 77 10.75 -10.22 4.62
N ARG A 78 10.90 -10.10 3.29
CA ARG A 78 11.81 -10.97 2.51
C ARG A 78 13.26 -10.82 2.97
N ALA A 79 13.75 -9.59 3.13
CA ALA A 79 15.12 -9.34 3.54
C ALA A 79 15.42 -9.92 4.93
N THR A 80 14.48 -9.84 5.87
CA THR A 80 14.62 -10.44 7.21
C THR A 80 14.63 -11.97 7.14
N THR A 81 13.67 -12.56 6.42
CA THR A 81 13.54 -14.03 6.33
C THR A 81 14.74 -14.67 5.62
N ASP A 82 15.20 -14.09 4.51
CA ASP A 82 16.37 -14.58 3.77
C ASP A 82 17.66 -14.44 4.60
N GLY A 83 17.75 -13.39 5.43
CA GLY A 83 18.84 -13.17 6.38
C GLY A 83 18.87 -14.25 7.47
N ASP A 84 17.72 -14.59 8.02
CA ASP A 84 17.57 -15.64 9.03
C ASP A 84 17.94 -17.02 8.46
N GLU A 85 17.48 -17.34 7.25
CA GLU A 85 17.81 -18.61 6.57
C GLU A 85 19.31 -18.75 6.31
N ARG A 86 19.97 -17.70 5.83
CA ARG A 86 21.41 -17.69 5.56
C ARG A 86 22.23 -17.85 6.84
N THR A 87 21.80 -17.19 7.91
CA THR A 87 22.39 -17.31 9.24
C THR A 87 22.25 -18.75 9.78
N ALA A 88 21.04 -19.33 9.70
CA ALA A 88 20.78 -20.71 10.11
C ALA A 88 21.55 -21.75 9.27
N ALA A 89 21.77 -21.49 7.98
CA ALA A 89 22.60 -22.34 7.13
C ALA A 89 24.09 -22.29 7.54
N THR A 90 24.58 -21.12 7.93
CA THR A 90 25.97 -20.92 8.38
C THR A 90 26.23 -21.68 9.68
N PHE A 91 25.35 -21.59 10.66
CA PHE A 91 25.49 -22.33 11.93
C PHE A 91 25.33 -23.85 11.79
N ARG A 92 24.59 -24.34 10.79
CA ARG A 92 24.51 -25.78 10.48
C ARG A 92 25.77 -26.33 9.79
N GLY A 93 26.54 -25.48 9.10
CA GLY A 93 27.80 -25.84 8.46
C GLY A 93 29.02 -25.83 9.39
N VAL A 94 28.89 -25.22 10.57
CA VAL A 94 29.93 -25.23 11.62
C VAL A 94 29.60 -26.37 12.59
N GLN A 95 30.05 -27.59 12.29
CA GLN A 95 30.13 -28.65 13.31
C GLN A 95 31.47 -28.57 14.06
N PRO A 96 31.48 -28.79 15.39
CA PRO A 96 32.72 -28.83 16.19
C PRO A 96 33.62 -30.01 15.83
#